data_AF-A0A3B9EIJ5-F1
#
_entry.id   AF-A0A3B9EIJ5-F1
#
_cell.length_a   1.000
_cell.length_b   1.000
_cell.length_c   1.000
_cell.angle_alpha   90.00
_cell.angle_beta   90.00
_cell.angle_gamma   90.00
#
_symmetry.space_group_name_H-M   'P 1'
#
loop_
_entity.id
_entity.type
_entity.pdbx_description
1 polymer ?
#
loop_
_entity_poly.entity_id
_entity_poly.type
_entity_poly.pdbx_seq_one_letter_code
_entity_poly.pdbx_strand_id
1 'polypeptide(L)' 'DVPTMKMMHTKGGFSIAVYDPDSTPRDHDKIHRLISEDRVNFVAAGDYREGSPVDLIVKGLIGRIAVNYGRMPAD' A
#
# COMPACT_ATOMS: atom_id res chain seq x y z
N ASP A 1 6.63 -22.28 -1.31
CA ASP A 1 6.97 -20.86 -1.25
C ASP A 1 5.75 -20.06 -1.75
N VAL A 2 4.97 -19.47 -0.84
CA VAL A 2 3.86 -18.59 -1.25
C VAL A 2 4.36 -17.16 -1.08
N PRO A 3 4.33 -16.32 -2.14
CA PRO A 3 4.77 -14.94 -2.03
C PRO A 3 3.99 -14.23 -0.92
N THR A 4 4.72 -13.64 0.03
CA THR A 4 4.17 -12.97 1.23
C THR A 4 3.06 -11.96 0.90
N MET A 5 3.17 -11.26 -0.24
CA MET A 5 2.16 -10.32 -0.74
C MET A 5 0.82 -11.00 -1.08
N LYS A 6 0.84 -12.17 -1.72
CA LYS A 6 -0.39 -12.92 -2.06
C LYS A 6 -1.08 -13.45 -0.79
N MET A 7 -0.30 -13.92 0.18
CA MET A 7 -0.83 -14.34 1.49
C MET A 7 -1.44 -13.17 2.25
N MET A 8 -0.75 -12.03 2.26
CA MET A 8 -1.23 -10.80 2.89
C MET A 8 -2.58 -10.38 2.32
N HIS A 9 -2.72 -10.36 0.99
CA HIS A 9 -3.96 -9.96 0.33
C HIS A 9 -5.12 -10.92 0.66
N THR A 10 -4.88 -12.22 0.60
CA THR A 10 -5.87 -13.26 0.93
C THR A 10 -6.36 -13.18 2.39
N LYS A 11 -5.52 -12.66 3.30
CA LYS A 11 -5.83 -12.50 4.72
C LYS A 11 -6.37 -11.11 5.08
N GLY A 12 -6.71 -10.29 4.08
CA GLY A 12 -7.28 -8.95 4.28
C GLY A 12 -6.25 -7.87 4.63
N GLY A 13 -4.96 -8.14 4.41
CA GLY A 13 -3.90 -7.15 4.52
C GLY A 13 -3.75 -6.31 3.25
N PHE A 14 -3.15 -5.14 3.40
CA PHE A 14 -2.94 -4.17 2.33
C PHE A 14 -1.46 -3.91 2.09
N SER A 15 -1.03 -3.92 0.83
CA SER A 15 0.34 -3.62 0.44
C SER A 15 0.45 -2.28 -0.30
N ILE A 16 1.54 -1.56 -0.03
CA ILE A 16 1.89 -0.29 -0.67
C ILE A 16 3.25 -0.46 -1.34
N ALA A 17 3.34 -0.26 -2.65
CA ALA A 17 4.62 -0.11 -3.33
C ALA A 17 5.10 1.33 -3.16
N VAL A 18 6.18 1.50 -2.40
CA VAL A 18 6.82 2.80 -2.23
C VAL A 18 8.03 2.87 -3.15
N TYR A 19 8.10 3.89 -4.00
CA TYR A 19 9.18 4.07 -4.96
C TYR A 19 9.93 5.39 -4.72
N ASP A 20 11.20 5.43 -5.07
CA ASP A 20 11.99 6.65 -5.01
C ASP A 20 11.43 7.68 -6.03
N PRO A 21 11.04 8.90 -5.64
CA PRO A 21 10.59 9.90 -6.61
C PRO A 21 11.62 10.20 -7.72
N ASP A 22 12.91 9.99 -7.46
CA ASP A 22 14.00 10.08 -8.44
C ASP A 22 14.24 8.74 -9.18
N SER A 23 13.21 7.90 -9.28
CA SER A 23 13.29 6.53 -9.80
C SER A 23 13.71 6.43 -11.27
N THR A 24 14.33 5.31 -11.59
CA THR A 24 14.70 4.97 -12.97
C THR A 24 13.54 4.30 -13.73
N PRO A 25 13.56 4.27 -15.08
CA PRO A 25 12.59 3.52 -15.87
C PRO A 25 12.43 2.05 -15.44
N ARG A 26 13.52 1.41 -15.01
CA ARG A 26 13.52 0.04 -14.50
C ARG A 26 12.68 -0.12 -13.24
N ASP A 27 12.60 0.91 -12.40
CA ASP A 27 11.80 0.85 -11.18
C ASP A 27 10.31 1.01 -11.49
N HIS A 28 9.96 1.80 -12.51
CA HIS A 28 8.60 1.84 -13.06
C HIS A 28 8.18 0.47 -13.61
N ASP A 29 9.03 -0.24 -14.34
CA ASP A 29 8.73 -1.59 -14.83
C ASP A 29 8.42 -2.57 -13.69
N LYS A 30 9.16 -2.49 -12.58
CA LYS A 30 8.89 -3.31 -11.38
C LYS A 30 7.53 -2.97 -10.77
N ILE A 31 7.19 -1.69 -10.67
CA ILE A 31 5.89 -1.24 -10.14
C ILE A 31 4.76 -1.73 -11.05
N HIS A 32 4.89 -1.55 -12.36
CA HIS A 32 3.92 -2.05 -13.34
C HIS A 32 3.71 -3.55 -13.21
N ARG A 33 4.79 -4.31 -13.03
CA ARG A 33 4.72 -5.75 -12.81
C ARG A 33 3.96 -6.09 -11.51
N LEU A 34 4.27 -5.42 -10.41
CA LEU A 34 3.57 -5.62 -9.14
C LEU A 34 2.07 -5.34 -9.24
N ILE A 35 1.68 -4.29 -9.97
CA ILE A 35 0.26 -3.97 -10.26
C ILE A 35 -0.36 -5.08 -11.11
N SER A 36 0.29 -5.47 -12.22
CA SER A 36 -0.24 -6.48 -13.15
C SER A 36 -0.40 -7.87 -12.54
N GLU A 37 0.40 -8.18 -11.52
CA GLU A 37 0.36 -9.45 -10.78
C GLU A 37 -0.64 -9.41 -9.60
N ASP A 38 -1.37 -8.30 -9.42
CA ASP A 38 -2.30 -8.05 -8.31
C ASP A 38 -1.64 -8.22 -6.93
N ARG A 39 -0.40 -7.71 -6.80
CA ARG A 39 0.43 -7.87 -5.60
C ARG A 39 0.45 -6.63 -4.71
N VAL A 40 -0.02 -5.49 -5.23
CA VAL A 40 0.02 -4.19 -4.55
C VAL A 40 -1.33 -3.51 -4.63
N ASN A 41 -1.80 -2.97 -3.51
CA ASN A 41 -3.08 -2.26 -3.45
C ASN A 41 -2.90 -0.77 -3.75
N PHE A 42 -1.76 -0.21 -3.35
CA PHE A 42 -1.44 1.20 -3.52
C PHE A 42 -0.02 1.37 -4.02
N VAL A 43 0.22 2.51 -4.66
CA VAL A 43 1.55 2.94 -5.12
C VAL A 43 1.73 4.39 -4.72
N ALA A 44 2.88 4.73 -4.15
CA ALA A 44 3.18 6.09 -3.72
C ALA A 44 4.69 6.37 -3.82
N ALA A 45 5.05 7.63 -4.06
CA ALA A 45 6.43 8.07 -3.93
C ALA A 45 6.89 8.01 -2.46
N GLY A 46 8.17 7.78 -2.22
CA GLY A 46 8.83 7.64 -0.92
C GLY A 46 8.95 8.94 -0.12
N ASP A 47 7.94 9.78 -0.16
CA ASP A 47 7.81 10.94 0.70
C ASP A 47 6.98 10.57 1.94
N TYR A 48 7.58 10.61 3.12
CA TYR A 48 6.96 10.23 4.40
C TYR A 48 6.55 11.43 5.27
N ARG A 49 6.60 12.65 4.72
CA ARG A 49 6.17 13.85 5.44
C ARG A 49 4.65 13.88 5.66
N GLU A 50 4.21 14.62 6.66
CA GLU A 50 2.78 14.84 6.93
C GLU A 50 2.04 15.35 5.69
N GLY A 51 0.89 14.75 5.37
CA GLY A 51 0.08 15.09 4.21
C GLY A 51 0.58 14.51 2.88
N SER A 52 1.69 13.75 2.87
CA SER A 52 2.14 13.04 1.67
C SER A 52 1.19 11.89 1.31
N PRO A 53 1.27 11.36 0.07
CA PRO A 53 0.48 10.19 -0.32
C PRO A 53 0.70 8.98 0.61
N VAL A 54 1.93 8.70 1.03
CA VAL A 54 2.21 7.56 1.94
C VAL A 54 1.51 7.78 3.28
N ASP A 55 1.62 8.97 3.85
CA ASP A 55 0.99 9.33 5.13
C ASP A 55 -0.53 9.14 5.09
N LEU A 56 -1.18 9.69 4.06
CA LEU A 56 -2.62 9.60 3.88
C LEU A 56 -3.10 8.15 3.68
N ILE A 57 -2.39 7.36 2.86
CA ILE A 57 -2.73 5.94 2.65
C ILE A 57 -2.64 5.18 3.98
N VAL A 58 -1.55 5.35 4.74
CA VAL A 58 -1.36 4.64 6.01
C VAL A 58 -2.43 5.02 7.02
N LYS A 59 -2.72 6.33 7.19
CA LYS A 59 -3.79 6.80 8.07
C LYS A 59 -5.15 6.23 7.67
N GLY A 60 -5.47 6.24 6.37
CA GLY A 60 -6.70 5.66 5.85
C GLY A 60 -6.82 4.15 6.11
N LEU A 61 -5.72 3.41 5.94
CA LEU A 61 -5.67 1.97 6.22
C LEU A 61 -5.88 1.67 7.71
N ILE A 62 -5.21 2.41 8.59
CA ILE A 62 -5.39 2.28 10.04
C ILE A 62 -6.83 2.63 10.44
N GLY A 63 -7.39 3.71 9.89
CA GLY A 63 -8.78 4.09 10.11
C GLY A 63 -9.76 3.00 9.69
N ARG A 64 -9.57 2.42 8.49
CA ARG A 64 -10.35 1.29 8.00
C ARG A 64 -10.26 0.08 8.93
N ILE A 65 -9.06 -0.26 9.41
CA ILE A 65 -8.86 -1.35 10.37
C ILE A 65 -9.60 -1.03 11.67
N ALA A 66 -9.49 0.19 12.19
CA ALA A 66 -10.16 0.60 13.42
C ALA A 66 -11.69 0.50 13.31
N VAL A 67 -12.27 0.93 12.19
CA VAL A 67 -13.70 0.79 11.87
C VAL A 67 -14.09 -0.69 11.81
N ASN A 68 -13.35 -1.51 11.06
CA ASN A 68 -13.64 -2.94 10.93
C ASN A 68 -13.62 -3.69 12.26
N TYR A 69 -12.78 -3.27 13.21
CA TYR A 69 -12.69 -3.88 14.54
C TYR A 69 -13.60 -3.19 15.59
N GLY A 70 -14.46 -2.26 15.18
CA GLY A 70 -15.34 -1.53 16.09
C GLY A 70 -14.60 -0.68 17.13
N ARG A 71 -13.35 -0.29 16.84
CA ARG A 71 -12.52 0.60 17.67
C ARG A 71 -12.75 2.07 17.35
N MET A 72 -13.42 2.35 16.24
CA MET A 72 -13.84 3.68 15.81
C MET A 72 -15.21 3.53 15.11
N PRO A 73 -16.17 4.45 15.34
CA PRO A 73 -17.41 4.45 14.58
C PRO A 73 -17.11 4.74 13.10
N ALA A 74 -17.78 4.04 12.19
CA ALA A 74 -17.97 4.54 10.84
C ALA A 74 -19.01 5.67 10.97
N ASP A 75 -18.57 6.90 10.75
CA ASP A 75 -19.40 8.08 10.63
C ASP A 75 -20.41 7.96 9.47
#